data_AF-G0UWB4-F1
#
_entry.id   AF-G0UWB4-F1
#
_cell.length_a   1.000
_cell.length_b   1.000
_cell.length_c   1.000
_cell.angle_alpha   90.00
_cell.angle_beta   90.00
_cell.angle_gamma   90.00
#
_symmetry.space_group_name_H-M   'P 1'
#
loop_
_entity.id
_entity.type
_entity.pdbx_description
1 polymer ?
#
loop_
_entity_poly.entity_id
_entity_poly.type
_entity_poly.pdbx_seq_one_letter_code
_entity_poly.pdbx_strand_id
1 'polypeptide(L)'
;MKQDGRLTLSGRRMAEFPLEPSLSKCVIRASALGCLRHMAIAVAMLSLDSIFVVTRDPKERVAMASARDKLFSSGNGDVTGYVRLMEEWLRAGPLQQEFCDSHYVNARSLLRARDVLDQILKTCERIGLDLSAVQESDTFPIEPFTKSLLAGFFMNVSVLSFDKRTYLVVRPIDSSAGRVIPTGFGANGGGPGDCDTAIAELHPSSYLFQRGMNTNADKRGKFSAPPSAQAADERPHLVVFTQLRCTKKRYMMHVTAIPCAEWVLDMAPVNYFTKEELEANLRKRKHG
;
A
#
# COMPACT_ATOMS: atom_id res chain seq x y z
N MET A 1 9.08 -13.71 16.78
CA MET A 1 9.56 -14.73 17.75
C MET A 1 10.32 -14.02 18.85
N LYS A 2 10.47 -14.66 20.02
CA LYS A 2 11.41 -14.22 21.05
C LYS A 2 12.85 -14.61 20.64
N GLN A 3 13.85 -14.08 21.34
CA GLN A 3 15.27 -14.41 21.09
C GLN A 3 15.59 -15.90 21.31
N ASP A 4 14.80 -16.60 22.11
CA ASP A 4 14.90 -18.05 22.38
C ASP A 4 14.18 -18.92 21.33
N GLY A 5 13.70 -18.34 20.23
CA GLY A 5 12.98 -19.04 19.16
C GLY A 5 11.50 -19.33 19.46
N ARG A 6 10.99 -19.05 20.67
CA ARG A 6 9.58 -19.28 21.01
C ARG A 6 8.67 -18.23 20.37
N LEU A 7 7.45 -18.62 20.01
CA LEU A 7 6.46 -17.67 19.51
C LEU A 7 6.01 -16.71 20.62
N THR A 8 5.92 -15.43 20.27
CA THR A 8 5.27 -14.42 21.11
C THR A 8 3.76 -14.63 21.08
N LEU A 9 2.99 -13.99 21.98
CA LEU A 9 1.52 -14.05 21.92
C LEU A 9 1.00 -13.57 20.55
N SER A 10 1.55 -12.46 20.04
CA SER A 10 1.27 -11.96 18.70
C SER A 10 1.63 -12.99 17.62
N GLY A 11 2.82 -13.62 17.72
CA GLY A 11 3.24 -14.68 16.79
C GLY A 11 2.32 -15.91 16.80
N ARG A 12 1.79 -16.30 17.96
CA ARG A 12 0.78 -17.37 18.05
C ARG A 12 -0.53 -16.97 17.38
N ARG A 13 -1.03 -15.76 17.64
CA ARG A 13 -2.23 -15.24 16.96
C ARG A 13 -2.04 -15.13 15.45
N MET A 14 -0.85 -14.75 14.97
CA MET A 14 -0.55 -14.69 13.54
C MET A 14 -0.60 -16.06 12.87
N ALA A 15 -0.16 -17.11 13.57
CA ALA A 15 -0.14 -18.48 13.05
C ALA A 15 -1.54 -19.09 12.88
N GLU A 16 -2.57 -18.49 13.46
CA GLU A 16 -3.96 -18.93 13.33
C GLU A 16 -4.58 -18.53 11.98
N PHE A 17 -4.00 -17.55 11.28
CA PHE A 17 -4.49 -17.10 9.99
C PHE A 17 -3.82 -17.87 8.83
N PRO A 18 -4.57 -18.27 7.79
CA PRO A 18 -4.02 -18.84 6.57
C PRO A 18 -3.49 -17.72 5.64
N LEU A 19 -2.69 -16.80 6.18
CA LEU A 19 -2.21 -15.59 5.51
C LEU A 19 -0.70 -15.45 5.67
N GLU A 20 -0.09 -14.65 4.80
CA GLU A 20 1.29 -14.21 4.99
C GLU A 20 1.47 -13.48 6.33
N PRO A 21 2.60 -13.67 7.03
CA PRO A 21 2.84 -13.06 8.34
C PRO A 21 2.61 -11.53 8.37
N SER A 22 3.00 -10.82 7.31
CA SER A 22 2.77 -9.38 7.20
C SER A 22 1.28 -9.02 7.21
N LEU A 23 0.45 -9.76 6.47
CA LEU A 23 -1.00 -9.53 6.42
C LEU A 23 -1.65 -9.90 7.75
N SER A 24 -1.29 -11.03 8.36
CA SER A 24 -1.77 -11.41 9.70
C SER A 24 -1.45 -10.34 10.75
N LYS A 25 -0.25 -9.75 10.67
CA LYS A 25 0.17 -8.67 11.57
C LYS A 25 -0.65 -7.39 11.34
N CYS A 26 -0.98 -7.05 10.10
CA CYS A 26 -1.89 -5.94 9.79
C CYS A 26 -3.27 -6.12 10.44
N VAL A 27 -3.88 -7.31 10.30
CA VAL A 27 -5.21 -7.62 10.88
C VAL A 27 -5.20 -7.50 12.39
N ILE A 28 -4.21 -8.11 13.06
CA ILE A 28 -4.08 -8.03 14.53
C ILE A 28 -3.87 -6.59 14.98
N ARG A 29 -3.06 -5.80 14.26
CA ARG A 29 -2.84 -4.39 14.61
C ARG A 29 -4.10 -3.55 14.37
N ALA A 30 -4.84 -3.81 13.31
CA ALA A 30 -6.08 -3.12 12.99
C ALA A 30 -7.17 -3.32 14.04
N SER A 31 -7.23 -4.50 14.67
CA SER A 31 -8.09 -4.73 15.84
C SER A 31 -7.75 -3.78 16.99
N ALA A 32 -6.47 -3.61 17.31
CA ALA A 32 -6.03 -2.69 18.37
C ALA A 32 -6.23 -1.20 18.02
N LEU A 33 -6.31 -0.86 16.73
CA LEU A 33 -6.48 0.51 16.24
C LEU A 33 -7.92 0.82 15.80
N GLY A 34 -8.88 -0.07 16.01
CA GLY A 34 -10.30 0.15 15.70
C GLY A 34 -10.64 0.17 14.20
N CYS A 35 -9.81 -0.42 13.33
CA CYS A 35 -10.04 -0.46 11.88
C CYS A 35 -10.07 -1.89 11.31
N LEU A 36 -10.38 -2.89 12.15
CA LEU A 36 -10.33 -4.32 11.81
C LEU A 36 -11.13 -4.67 10.55
N ARG A 37 -12.38 -4.22 10.43
CA ARG A 37 -13.24 -4.52 9.28
C ARG A 37 -12.64 -4.05 7.95
N HIS A 38 -12.20 -2.78 7.90
CA HIS A 38 -11.54 -2.22 6.73
C HIS A 38 -10.26 -2.99 6.38
N MET A 39 -9.46 -3.38 7.39
CA MET A 39 -8.24 -4.14 7.16
C MET A 39 -8.51 -5.57 6.68
N ALA A 40 -9.54 -6.25 7.21
CA ALA A 40 -9.94 -7.57 6.74
C ALA A 40 -10.36 -7.54 5.26
N ILE A 41 -11.12 -6.51 4.87
CA ILE A 41 -11.47 -6.26 3.47
C ILE A 41 -10.21 -6.04 2.62
N ALA A 42 -9.30 -5.18 3.08
CA ALA A 42 -8.05 -4.91 2.37
C ALA A 42 -7.24 -6.19 2.12
N VAL A 43 -7.07 -7.03 3.15
CA VAL A 43 -6.34 -8.29 3.06
C VAL A 43 -7.01 -9.27 2.09
N ALA A 44 -8.35 -9.36 2.13
CA ALA A 44 -9.10 -10.21 1.20
C ALA A 44 -8.90 -9.76 -0.26
N MET A 45 -8.92 -8.45 -0.51
CA MET A 45 -8.73 -7.88 -1.84
C MET A 45 -7.27 -8.02 -2.33
N LEU A 46 -6.29 -7.85 -1.44
CA LEU A 46 -4.87 -8.04 -1.74
C LEU A 46 -4.49 -9.50 -2.02
N SER A 47 -5.34 -10.45 -1.63
CA SER A 47 -5.16 -11.89 -1.88
C SER A 47 -5.57 -12.31 -3.30
N LEU A 48 -6.08 -11.38 -4.11
CA LEU A 48 -6.45 -11.62 -5.50
C LEU A 48 -5.29 -11.29 -6.45
N ASP A 49 -5.14 -12.08 -7.53
CA ASP A 49 -4.11 -11.83 -8.54
C ASP A 49 -4.48 -10.67 -9.49
N SER A 50 -5.74 -10.61 -9.89
CA SER A 50 -6.30 -9.56 -10.76
C SER A 50 -7.80 -9.42 -10.54
N ILE A 51 -8.26 -8.17 -10.47
CA ILE A 51 -9.66 -7.82 -10.25
C ILE A 51 -10.27 -7.02 -11.42
N PHE A 52 -9.49 -6.13 -12.02
CA PHE A 52 -9.93 -5.33 -13.15
C PHE A 52 -9.88 -6.16 -14.44
N VAL A 53 -10.91 -6.00 -15.27
CA VAL A 53 -10.95 -6.55 -16.63
C VAL A 53 -9.86 -5.88 -17.46
N VAL A 54 -9.32 -6.57 -18.47
CA VAL A 54 -8.36 -5.98 -19.42
C VAL A 54 -9.00 -5.98 -20.80
N THR A 55 -9.13 -4.79 -21.38
CA THR A 55 -9.71 -4.60 -22.71
C THR A 55 -8.70 -3.96 -23.67
N ARG A 56 -8.81 -4.31 -24.96
CA ARG A 56 -8.02 -3.70 -26.04
C ARG A 56 -8.69 -2.46 -26.62
N ASP A 57 -9.99 -2.26 -26.38
CA ASP A 57 -10.73 -1.11 -26.89
C ASP A 57 -10.27 0.19 -26.20
N PRO A 58 -9.76 1.19 -26.95
CA PRO A 58 -9.37 2.47 -26.40
C PRO A 58 -10.47 3.21 -25.62
N LYS A 59 -11.74 3.12 -26.05
CA LYS A 59 -12.85 3.82 -25.40
C LYS A 59 -13.16 3.21 -24.04
N GLU A 60 -13.24 1.88 -23.98
CA GLU A 60 -13.45 1.17 -22.71
C GLU A 60 -12.29 1.38 -21.74
N ARG A 61 -11.04 1.47 -22.23
CA ARG A 61 -9.89 1.81 -21.36
C ARG A 61 -10.04 3.17 -20.68
N VAL A 62 -10.56 4.17 -21.40
CA VAL A 62 -10.81 5.51 -20.81
C VAL A 62 -11.92 5.44 -19.78
N ALA A 63 -13.02 4.73 -20.08
CA ALA A 63 -14.13 4.54 -19.15
C ALA A 63 -13.70 3.79 -17.88
N MET A 64 -12.90 2.73 -18.02
CA MET A 64 -12.32 1.98 -16.91
C MET A 64 -11.40 2.84 -16.05
N ALA A 65 -10.53 3.64 -16.67
CA ALA A 65 -9.66 4.55 -15.93
C ALA A 65 -10.48 5.55 -15.11
N SER A 66 -11.56 6.10 -15.68
CA SER A 66 -12.47 7.01 -14.97
C SER A 66 -13.23 6.32 -13.83
N ALA A 67 -13.75 5.10 -14.03
CA ALA A 67 -14.43 4.34 -12.99
C ALA A 67 -13.48 4.02 -11.82
N ARG A 68 -12.24 3.65 -12.14
CA ARG A 68 -11.20 3.42 -11.13
C ARG A 68 -10.81 4.69 -10.39
N ASP A 69 -10.69 5.81 -11.08
CA ASP A 69 -10.35 7.11 -10.47
C ASP A 69 -11.38 7.53 -9.42
N LYS A 70 -12.68 7.33 -9.70
CA LYS A 70 -13.76 7.59 -8.73
C LYS A 70 -13.62 6.80 -7.43
N LEU A 71 -13.28 5.52 -7.53
CA LEU A 71 -13.11 4.65 -6.37
C LEU A 71 -11.82 4.98 -5.57
N PHE A 72 -10.72 5.24 -6.28
CA PHE A 72 -9.38 5.31 -5.69
C PHE A 72 -8.98 6.73 -5.26
N SER A 73 -9.73 7.76 -5.66
CA SER A 73 -9.51 9.16 -5.25
C SER A 73 -9.86 9.47 -3.80
N SER A 74 -10.68 8.62 -3.16
CA SER A 74 -11.23 8.84 -1.81
C SER A 74 -10.25 8.57 -0.66
N GLY A 75 -8.99 8.21 -0.94
CA GLY A 75 -8.02 7.83 0.08
C GLY A 75 -6.59 8.25 -0.23
N ASN A 76 -5.65 7.72 0.57
CA ASN A 76 -4.21 7.98 0.44
C ASN A 76 -3.47 6.93 -0.41
N GLY A 77 -4.17 6.04 -1.13
CA GLY A 77 -3.51 5.08 -2.00
C GLY A 77 -4.38 3.92 -2.47
N ASP A 78 -3.72 2.96 -3.11
CA ASP A 78 -4.37 1.83 -3.80
C ASP A 78 -5.16 0.93 -2.86
N VAL A 79 -4.61 0.67 -1.67
CA VAL A 79 -5.23 -0.26 -0.72
C VAL A 79 -6.59 0.26 -0.23
N THR A 80 -6.70 1.57 0.02
CA THR A 80 -7.97 2.21 0.38
C THR A 80 -8.98 2.13 -0.77
N GLY A 81 -8.53 2.31 -2.02
CA GLY A 81 -9.37 2.14 -3.19
C GLY A 81 -9.94 0.72 -3.33
N TYR A 82 -9.15 -0.31 -3.01
CA TYR A 82 -9.66 -1.69 -2.97
C TYR A 82 -10.68 -1.92 -1.86
N VAL A 83 -10.49 -1.31 -0.68
CA VAL A 83 -11.49 -1.39 0.38
C VAL A 83 -12.79 -0.76 -0.08
N ARG A 84 -12.72 0.43 -0.67
CA ARG A 84 -13.89 1.14 -1.18
C ARG A 84 -14.61 0.35 -2.26
N LEU A 85 -13.87 -0.24 -3.19
CA LEU A 85 -14.43 -1.10 -4.25
C LEU A 85 -15.27 -2.25 -3.67
N MET A 86 -14.73 -2.96 -2.68
CA MET A 86 -15.45 -4.07 -2.04
C MET A 86 -16.67 -3.59 -1.26
N GLU A 87 -16.56 -2.47 -0.54
CA GLU A 87 -17.66 -1.91 0.26
C GLU A 87 -18.83 -1.44 -0.62
N GLU A 88 -18.54 -0.76 -1.73
CA GLU A 88 -19.57 -0.34 -2.68
C GLU A 88 -20.23 -1.54 -3.36
N TRP A 89 -19.44 -2.55 -3.76
CA TRP A 89 -19.99 -3.79 -4.31
C TRP A 89 -20.88 -4.54 -3.31
N LEU A 90 -20.48 -4.63 -2.04
CA LEU A 90 -21.33 -5.22 -0.99
C LEU A 90 -22.60 -4.41 -0.78
N ARG A 91 -22.53 -3.08 -0.82
CA ARG A 91 -23.68 -2.17 -0.67
C ARG A 91 -24.64 -2.22 -1.86
N ALA A 92 -24.15 -2.53 -3.07
CA ALA A 92 -24.98 -2.64 -4.27
C ALA A 92 -26.04 -3.75 -4.18
N GLY A 93 -25.83 -4.78 -3.35
CA GLY A 93 -26.81 -5.83 -3.09
C GLY A 93 -27.31 -6.50 -4.39
N PRO A 94 -28.61 -6.41 -4.74
CA PRO A 94 -29.13 -6.98 -5.99
C PRO A 94 -28.46 -6.44 -7.27
N LEU A 95 -27.90 -5.22 -7.23
CA LEU A 95 -27.27 -4.54 -8.37
C LEU A 95 -25.77 -4.86 -8.51
N GLN A 96 -25.28 -5.91 -7.84
CA GLN A 96 -23.86 -6.28 -7.85
C GLN A 96 -23.31 -6.57 -9.24
N GLN A 97 -24.10 -7.15 -10.14
CA GLN A 97 -23.68 -7.43 -11.51
C GLN A 97 -23.50 -6.13 -12.30
N GLU A 98 -24.47 -5.22 -12.23
CA GLU A 98 -24.40 -3.89 -12.86
C GLU A 98 -23.22 -3.06 -12.32
N PHE A 99 -22.93 -3.19 -11.02
CA PHE A 99 -21.75 -2.58 -10.42
C PHE A 99 -20.46 -3.11 -11.04
N CYS A 100 -20.35 -4.43 -11.23
CA CYS A 100 -19.18 -5.05 -11.87
C CYS A 100 -19.01 -4.56 -13.32
N ASP A 101 -20.10 -4.48 -14.07
CA ASP A 101 -20.09 -4.05 -15.47
C ASP A 101 -19.69 -2.57 -15.60
N SER A 102 -20.26 -1.69 -14.76
CA SER A 102 -19.96 -0.25 -14.75
C SER A 102 -18.54 0.08 -14.27
N HIS A 103 -17.95 -0.73 -13.39
CA HIS A 103 -16.60 -0.53 -12.87
C HIS A 103 -15.53 -1.40 -13.54
N TYR A 104 -15.91 -2.20 -14.55
CA TYR A 104 -15.02 -3.11 -15.27
C TYR A 104 -14.27 -4.08 -14.34
N VAL A 105 -15.02 -4.70 -13.42
CA VAL A 105 -14.49 -5.61 -12.40
C VAL A 105 -15.00 -7.03 -12.62
N ASN A 106 -14.14 -8.01 -12.38
CA ASN A 106 -14.49 -9.43 -12.45
C ASN A 106 -15.33 -9.86 -11.23
N ALA A 107 -16.61 -10.16 -11.47
CA ALA A 107 -17.54 -10.62 -10.44
C ALA A 107 -17.07 -11.88 -9.70
N ARG A 108 -16.44 -12.84 -10.40
CA ARG A 108 -15.89 -14.06 -9.79
C ARG A 108 -14.75 -13.75 -8.83
N SER A 109 -13.90 -12.79 -9.17
CA SER A 109 -12.82 -12.33 -8.28
C SER A 109 -13.37 -11.69 -7.00
N LEU A 110 -14.43 -10.89 -7.11
CA LEU A 110 -15.10 -10.27 -5.95
C LEU A 110 -15.79 -11.31 -5.04
N LEU A 111 -16.46 -12.30 -5.63
CA LEU A 111 -17.04 -13.41 -4.86
C LEU A 111 -15.95 -14.18 -4.11
N ARG A 112 -14.81 -14.45 -4.75
CA ARG A 112 -13.67 -15.08 -4.07
C ARG A 112 -13.13 -14.22 -2.93
N ALA A 113 -13.01 -12.91 -3.12
CA ALA A 113 -12.60 -12.01 -2.05
C ALA A 113 -13.60 -11.98 -0.88
N ARG A 114 -14.92 -12.05 -1.16
CA ARG A 114 -15.94 -12.18 -0.12
C ARG A 114 -15.73 -13.46 0.71
N ASP A 115 -15.50 -14.58 0.04
CA ASP A 115 -15.32 -15.86 0.74
C ASP A 115 -14.03 -15.83 1.61
N VAL A 116 -12.96 -15.19 1.13
CA VAL A 116 -11.73 -14.96 1.92
C VAL A 116 -11.99 -14.02 3.10
N LEU A 117 -12.75 -12.94 2.89
CA LEU A 117 -13.14 -12.01 3.95
C LEU A 117 -13.89 -12.75 5.07
N ASP A 118 -14.87 -13.58 4.72
CA ASP A 118 -15.63 -14.38 5.69
C ASP A 118 -14.72 -15.31 6.49
N GLN A 119 -13.72 -15.93 5.87
CA GLN A 119 -12.74 -16.77 6.56
C GLN A 119 -11.86 -15.97 7.53
N ILE A 120 -11.43 -14.78 7.13
CA ILE A 120 -10.63 -13.89 7.98
C ILE A 120 -11.46 -13.46 9.19
N LEU A 121 -12.70 -13.01 8.98
CA LEU A 121 -13.58 -12.54 10.06
C LEU A 121 -13.91 -13.68 11.05
N LYS A 122 -14.23 -14.88 10.57
CA LYS A 122 -14.43 -16.07 11.43
C LYS A 122 -13.18 -16.39 12.26
N THR A 123 -11.99 -16.22 11.68
CA THR A 123 -10.74 -16.43 12.41
C THR A 123 -10.54 -15.36 13.48
N CYS A 124 -10.83 -14.09 13.17
CA CYS A 124 -10.80 -12.99 14.12
C CYS A 124 -11.72 -13.24 15.33
N GLU A 125 -12.96 -13.66 15.09
CA GLU A 125 -13.92 -14.02 16.15
C GLU A 125 -13.39 -15.15 17.02
N ARG A 126 -12.92 -16.24 16.40
CA ARG A 126 -12.40 -17.43 17.09
C ARG A 126 -11.22 -17.11 18.03
N ILE A 127 -10.35 -16.18 17.65
CA ILE A 127 -9.18 -15.80 18.45
C ILE A 127 -9.45 -14.59 19.38
N GLY A 128 -10.69 -14.10 19.42
CA GLY A 128 -11.14 -13.01 20.30
C GLY A 128 -10.67 -11.62 19.88
N LEU A 129 -10.58 -11.34 18.57
CA LEU A 129 -10.38 -9.96 18.09
C LEU A 129 -11.71 -9.23 18.04
N ASP A 130 -11.74 -8.02 18.57
CA ASP A 130 -12.94 -7.21 18.66
C ASP A 130 -13.36 -6.67 17.29
N LEU A 131 -14.52 -7.12 16.81
CA LEU A 131 -15.18 -6.64 15.60
C LEU A 131 -16.11 -5.44 15.85
N SER A 132 -16.45 -5.16 17.11
CA SER A 132 -17.43 -4.14 17.50
C SER A 132 -16.85 -2.73 17.60
N ALA A 133 -15.51 -2.59 17.58
CA ALA A 133 -14.83 -1.30 17.55
C ALA A 133 -15.03 -0.49 16.23
N VAL A 134 -15.85 -0.98 15.29
CA VAL A 134 -16.26 -0.23 14.11
C VAL A 134 -17.16 0.92 14.56
N GLN A 135 -16.57 2.10 14.72
CA GLN A 135 -17.36 3.32 14.77
C GLN A 135 -18.11 3.43 13.44
N GLU A 136 -19.44 3.52 13.49
CA GLU A 136 -20.29 3.91 12.36
C GLU A 136 -20.02 5.38 12.02
N SER A 137 -18.83 5.65 11.51
CA SER A 137 -18.49 6.92 10.88
C SER A 137 -18.52 6.70 9.38
N ASP A 138 -19.16 7.60 8.65
CA ASP A 138 -19.10 7.63 7.19
C ASP A 138 -17.69 7.91 6.65
N THR A 139 -16.75 8.31 7.53
CA THR A 139 -15.38 8.66 7.15
C THR A 139 -14.44 7.47 7.31
N PHE A 140 -13.73 7.13 6.23
CA PHE A 140 -12.72 6.07 6.25
C PHE A 140 -11.59 6.44 7.23
N PRO A 141 -11.20 5.56 8.17
CA PRO A 141 -10.24 5.88 9.21
C PRO A 141 -8.79 5.75 8.69
N ILE A 142 -8.35 6.73 7.89
CA ILE A 142 -7.09 6.71 7.13
C ILE A 142 -5.87 6.46 8.02
N GLU A 143 -5.76 7.16 9.15
CA GLU A 143 -4.60 7.04 10.05
C GLU A 143 -4.46 5.64 10.66
N PRO A 144 -5.44 5.12 11.43
CA PRO A 144 -5.30 3.79 12.03
C PRO A 144 -5.17 2.69 10.97
N PHE A 145 -5.81 2.85 9.80
CA PHE A 145 -5.65 1.93 8.68
C PHE A 145 -4.22 1.91 8.12
N THR A 146 -3.65 3.09 7.86
CA THR A 146 -2.28 3.22 7.35
C THR A 146 -1.24 2.74 8.37
N LYS A 147 -1.43 3.08 9.66
CA LYS A 147 -0.59 2.57 10.75
C LYS A 147 -0.66 1.04 10.87
N SER A 148 -1.83 0.45 10.64
CA SER A 148 -1.98 -1.01 10.61
C SER A 148 -1.23 -1.65 9.44
N LEU A 149 -1.29 -1.05 8.24
CA LEU A 149 -0.49 -1.49 7.09
C LEU A 149 1.01 -1.41 7.40
N LEU A 150 1.47 -0.30 7.97
CA LEU A 150 2.86 -0.10 8.36
C LEU A 150 3.33 -1.15 9.36
N ALA A 151 2.50 -1.56 10.32
CA ALA A 151 2.90 -2.59 11.26
C ALA A 151 3.25 -3.92 10.58
N GLY A 152 2.54 -4.31 9.52
CA GLY A 152 2.83 -5.53 8.75
C GLY A 152 3.89 -5.35 7.66
N PHE A 153 3.97 -4.17 7.07
CA PHE A 153 4.81 -3.87 5.89
C PHE A 153 5.88 -2.80 6.15
N PHE A 154 6.33 -2.63 7.39
CA PHE A 154 7.39 -1.67 7.73
C PHE A 154 8.69 -1.89 6.93
N MET A 155 8.96 -3.12 6.48
CA MET A 155 10.13 -3.44 5.64
C MET A 155 9.98 -2.96 4.18
N ASN A 156 8.77 -2.58 3.78
CA ASN A 156 8.42 -2.16 2.43
C ASN A 156 8.13 -0.65 2.39
N VAL A 157 8.90 0.13 3.14
CA VAL A 157 8.83 1.59 3.14
C VAL A 157 9.85 2.14 2.16
N SER A 158 9.42 3.09 1.33
CA SER A 158 10.27 3.72 0.32
C SER A 158 10.13 5.24 0.35
N VAL A 159 11.26 5.90 0.06
CA VAL A 159 11.38 7.36 -0.01
C VAL A 159 11.55 7.80 -1.46
N LEU A 160 10.87 8.88 -1.85
CA LEU A 160 10.94 9.46 -3.17
C LEU A 160 12.34 9.99 -3.44
N SER A 161 12.93 9.57 -4.56
CA SER A 161 14.26 10.01 -4.98
C SER A 161 14.22 11.44 -5.54
N PHE A 162 15.40 12.04 -5.66
CA PHE A 162 15.55 13.42 -6.17
C PHE A 162 15.02 13.61 -7.60
N ASP A 163 14.98 12.54 -8.40
CA ASP A 163 14.41 12.57 -9.75
C ASP A 163 12.88 12.73 -9.78
N LYS A 164 12.23 12.78 -8.60
CA LYS A 164 10.78 12.85 -8.39
C LYS A 164 10.01 11.73 -9.11
N ARG A 165 10.68 10.63 -9.45
CA ARG A 165 10.11 9.54 -10.25
C ARG A 165 10.35 8.17 -9.62
N THR A 166 11.58 7.90 -9.22
CA THR A 166 11.94 6.63 -8.60
C THR A 166 11.86 6.73 -7.09
N TYR A 167 11.78 5.57 -6.44
CA TYR A 167 11.74 5.44 -5.01
C TYR A 167 12.86 4.53 -4.55
N LEU A 168 13.51 4.90 -3.45
CA LEU A 168 14.49 4.06 -2.77
C LEU A 168 13.80 3.31 -1.64
N VAL A 169 13.85 1.98 -1.65
CA VAL A 169 13.43 1.17 -0.50
C VAL A 169 14.44 1.38 0.63
N VAL A 170 13.97 1.86 1.78
CA VAL A 170 14.84 2.36 2.86
C VAL A 170 15.77 1.27 3.40
N ARG A 171 15.24 0.05 3.57
CA ARG A 171 15.98 -1.15 4.01
C ARG A 171 15.52 -2.37 3.22
N PRO A 172 16.08 -2.63 2.02
CA PRO A 172 15.67 -3.75 1.19
C PRO A 172 16.04 -5.09 1.85
N ILE A 173 15.17 -6.08 1.67
CA ILE A 173 15.45 -7.47 2.06
C ILE A 173 16.16 -8.15 0.90
N ASP A 174 17.34 -8.71 1.15
CA ASP A 174 17.98 -9.53 0.14
C ASP A 174 17.22 -10.86 0.00
N SER A 175 16.65 -11.10 -1.19
CA SER A 175 15.83 -12.28 -1.47
C SER A 175 16.65 -13.58 -1.39
N SER A 176 17.97 -13.47 -1.48
CA SER A 176 18.90 -14.61 -1.47
C SER A 176 19.40 -15.00 -0.08
N ALA A 177 19.31 -14.10 0.91
CA ALA A 177 19.96 -14.29 2.21
C ALA A 177 19.06 -14.02 3.42
N GLY A 178 17.84 -13.46 3.23
CA GLY A 178 16.95 -13.10 4.34
C GLY A 178 17.54 -12.07 5.31
N ARG A 179 18.65 -11.43 4.94
CA ARG A 179 19.32 -10.40 5.74
C ARG A 179 18.81 -9.03 5.31
N VAL A 180 18.51 -8.20 6.30
CA VAL A 180 18.29 -6.77 6.08
C VAL A 180 19.64 -6.17 5.69
N ILE A 181 19.73 -5.57 4.51
CA ILE A 181 20.95 -4.85 4.13
C ILE A 181 20.92 -3.51 4.88
N PRO A 182 21.89 -3.23 5.78
CA PRO A 182 22.03 -1.90 6.32
C PRO A 182 22.40 -0.98 5.16
N THR A 183 21.56 0.00 4.86
CA THR A 183 21.97 1.13 4.02
C THR A 183 22.97 1.93 4.85
N GLY A 184 24.24 1.54 4.79
CA GLY A 184 25.32 2.20 5.50
C GLY A 184 25.46 3.64 5.03
N PHE A 185 24.88 4.58 5.78
CA PHE A 185 25.28 5.98 5.75
C PHE A 185 26.65 6.11 6.44
N GLY A 186 27.70 5.68 5.73
CA GLY A 186 29.09 5.91 6.14
C GLY A 186 30.03 4.71 5.95
N ALA A 187 31.14 5.01 5.27
CA ALA A 187 32.40 4.25 5.18
C ALA A 187 32.53 3.13 4.11
N ASN A 188 33.18 3.51 3.00
CA ASN A 188 34.14 2.75 2.18
C ASN A 188 33.85 1.28 1.84
N GLY A 189 33.62 1.01 0.54
CA GLY A 189 34.08 -0.26 -0.06
C GLY A 189 33.10 -1.07 -0.91
N GLY A 190 31.95 -0.54 -1.32
CA GLY A 190 31.07 -1.23 -2.28
C GLY A 190 31.24 -0.68 -3.70
N GLY A 191 31.65 -1.52 -4.64
CA GLY A 191 31.76 -1.16 -6.07
C GLY A 191 30.44 -0.71 -6.71
N PRO A 192 30.44 -0.27 -7.99
CA PRO A 192 29.32 0.45 -8.62
C PRO A 192 28.02 -0.37 -8.85
N GLY A 193 27.90 -1.58 -8.31
CA GLY A 193 26.86 -2.55 -8.68
C GLY A 193 25.66 -2.71 -7.73
N ASP A 194 25.75 -2.34 -6.45
CA ASP A 194 24.75 -2.81 -5.46
C ASP A 194 23.63 -1.82 -5.11
N CYS A 195 23.72 -0.54 -5.53
CA CYS A 195 22.69 0.46 -5.24
C CYS A 195 21.41 0.29 -6.08
N ASP A 196 21.52 -0.36 -7.24
CA ASP A 196 20.42 -0.51 -8.21
C ASP A 196 19.36 -1.53 -7.75
N THR A 197 19.69 -2.36 -6.73
CA THR A 197 18.76 -3.35 -6.19
C THR A 197 17.67 -2.75 -5.30
N ALA A 198 17.88 -1.54 -4.77
CA ALA A 198 16.93 -0.89 -3.85
C ALA A 198 15.97 0.09 -4.54
N ILE A 199 16.19 0.38 -5.84
CA ILE A 199 15.41 1.37 -6.58
C ILE A 199 14.19 0.70 -7.22
N ALA A 200 13.02 1.33 -7.07
CA ALA A 200 11.78 0.89 -7.68
C ALA A 200 10.94 2.06 -8.21
N GLU A 201 10.09 1.78 -9.20
CA GLU A 201 9.08 2.71 -9.70
C GLU A 201 7.69 2.32 -9.19
N LEU A 202 6.76 3.28 -9.09
CA LEU A 202 5.35 2.95 -8.95
C LEU A 202 4.90 2.17 -10.18
N HIS A 203 4.13 1.10 -10.00
CA HIS A 203 3.56 0.39 -11.13
C HIS A 203 2.54 1.28 -11.87
N PRO A 204 2.44 1.22 -13.22
CA PRO A 204 1.47 2.01 -13.99
C PRO A 204 0.00 1.80 -13.58
N SER A 205 -0.31 0.68 -12.93
CA SER A 205 -1.65 0.43 -12.40
C SER A 205 -1.92 1.11 -11.05
N SER A 206 -0.92 1.66 -10.36
CA SER A 206 -1.15 2.39 -9.11
C SER A 206 -1.87 3.70 -9.40
N TYR A 207 -2.83 4.04 -8.55
CA TYR A 207 -3.50 5.34 -8.55
C TYR A 207 -2.51 6.49 -8.35
N LEU A 208 -1.47 6.26 -7.55
CA LEU A 208 -0.44 7.27 -7.28
C LEU A 208 0.57 7.44 -8.44
N PHE A 209 0.49 6.62 -9.49
CA PHE A 209 1.44 6.64 -10.60
C PHE A 209 1.43 7.97 -11.37
N GLN A 210 0.24 8.50 -11.68
CA GLN A 210 0.12 9.69 -12.54
C GLN A 210 0.35 11.00 -11.79
N ARG A 211 0.23 11.00 -10.46
CA ARG A 211 0.58 12.18 -9.65
C ARG A 211 2.04 12.56 -9.92
N GLY A 212 2.29 13.85 -10.14
CA GLY A 212 3.61 14.44 -10.37
C GLY A 212 4.20 14.24 -11.76
N MET A 213 3.53 13.55 -12.69
CA MET A 213 3.99 13.39 -14.07
C MET A 213 3.57 14.55 -15.00
N ASN A 214 2.58 15.36 -14.59
CA ASN A 214 1.93 16.37 -15.43
C ASN A 214 2.59 17.76 -15.42
N THR A 215 3.77 17.93 -14.81
CA THR A 215 4.43 19.25 -14.69
C THR A 215 4.82 19.91 -16.02
N ASN A 216 4.63 19.25 -17.17
CA ASN A 216 4.89 19.81 -18.50
C ASN A 216 3.65 19.93 -19.42
N ALA A 217 2.47 19.41 -19.04
CA ALA A 217 1.27 19.48 -19.90
C ALA A 217 0.41 20.73 -19.63
N ASP A 218 0.46 21.30 -18.42
CA ASP A 218 -0.39 22.41 -17.99
C ASP A 218 0.07 23.81 -18.44
N LYS A 219 1.08 23.91 -19.33
CA LYS A 219 1.41 25.18 -20.00
C LYS A 219 0.46 25.53 -21.16
N ARG A 220 -0.57 24.72 -21.43
CA ARG A 220 -1.60 25.01 -22.45
C ARG A 220 -3.01 24.78 -21.90
N GLY A 221 -3.45 25.62 -20.97
CA GLY A 221 -4.84 25.67 -20.57
C GLY A 221 -5.04 26.42 -19.25
N LYS A 222 -5.40 27.70 -19.32
CA LYS A 222 -5.76 28.48 -18.13
C LYS A 222 -7.06 27.94 -17.53
N PHE A 223 -6.97 27.14 -16.48
CA PHE A 223 -7.92 27.11 -15.37
C PHE A 223 -7.12 26.85 -14.09
N SER A 224 -6.93 27.90 -13.28
CA SER A 224 -6.26 27.79 -11.99
C SER A 224 -7.16 27.03 -11.01
N ALA A 225 -6.84 25.78 -10.71
CA ALA A 225 -7.45 25.07 -9.61
C ALA A 225 -7.06 25.73 -8.26
N PRO A 226 -7.93 25.68 -7.23
CA PRO A 226 -7.69 26.28 -5.93
C PRO A 226 -6.42 25.72 -5.24
N PRO A 227 -5.78 26.49 -4.33
CA PRO A 227 -4.48 26.16 -3.75
C PRO A 227 -4.44 24.84 -2.96
N SER A 228 -5.58 24.34 -2.46
CA SER A 228 -5.68 23.01 -1.83
C SER A 228 -5.53 21.84 -2.82
N ALA A 229 -5.75 22.07 -4.12
CA ALA A 229 -5.56 21.07 -5.17
C ALA A 229 -4.11 21.03 -5.70
N GLN A 230 -3.32 22.08 -5.48
CA GLN A 230 -1.92 22.15 -5.95
C GLN A 230 -0.98 21.26 -5.14
N ALA A 231 -1.29 20.99 -3.86
CA ALA A 231 -0.57 20.01 -3.05
C ALA A 231 -0.93 18.55 -3.38
N ALA A 232 -2.03 18.32 -4.10
CA ALA A 232 -2.50 16.98 -4.45
C ALA A 232 -1.84 16.40 -5.72
N ASP A 233 -1.10 17.23 -6.47
CA ASP A 233 -0.49 16.85 -7.74
C ASP A 233 0.97 16.41 -7.62
N GLU A 234 1.60 16.52 -6.46
CA GLU A 234 2.96 15.99 -6.25
C GLU A 234 2.95 14.54 -5.78
N ARG A 235 3.98 13.78 -6.18
CA ARG A 235 4.16 12.42 -5.68
C ARG A 235 4.45 12.41 -4.19
N PRO A 236 3.85 11.48 -3.42
CA PRO A 236 4.12 11.39 -1.99
C PRO A 236 5.60 11.07 -1.76
N HIS A 237 6.22 11.81 -0.83
CA HIS A 237 7.62 11.62 -0.47
C HIS A 237 7.85 10.24 0.17
N LEU A 238 6.92 9.77 1.00
CA LEU A 238 7.04 8.53 1.74
C LEU A 238 5.87 7.60 1.39
N VAL A 239 6.17 6.33 1.08
CA VAL A 239 5.16 5.34 0.71
C VAL A 239 5.43 3.98 1.34
N VAL A 240 4.37 3.21 1.55
CA VAL A 240 4.43 1.77 1.82
C VAL A 240 3.83 1.00 0.65
N PHE A 241 4.42 -0.15 0.31
CA PHE A 241 3.91 -1.04 -0.72
C PHE A 241 3.75 -2.47 -0.20
N THR A 242 2.87 -3.26 -0.81
CA THR A 242 2.63 -4.64 -0.34
C THR A 242 3.33 -5.70 -1.19
N GLN A 243 3.62 -5.41 -2.46
CA GLN A 243 4.29 -6.34 -3.36
C GLN A 243 5.31 -5.60 -4.23
N LEU A 244 6.45 -6.26 -4.47
CA LEU A 244 7.45 -5.84 -5.45
C LEU A 244 7.39 -6.80 -6.65
N ARG A 245 7.14 -6.29 -7.85
CA ARG A 245 7.17 -7.06 -9.09
C ARG A 245 8.44 -6.73 -9.87
N CYS A 246 9.27 -7.74 -10.09
CA CYS A 246 10.50 -7.61 -10.88
C CYS A 246 10.26 -8.10 -12.31
N THR A 247 10.41 -7.21 -13.28
CA THR A 247 10.36 -7.53 -14.72
C THR A 247 11.66 -7.04 -15.38
N LYS A 248 11.58 -6.09 -16.33
CA LYS A 248 12.73 -5.29 -16.78
C LYS A 248 13.12 -4.22 -15.75
N LYS A 249 12.17 -3.84 -14.90
CA LYS A 249 12.31 -2.89 -13.81
C LYS A 249 11.62 -3.46 -12.56
N ARG A 250 11.92 -2.88 -11.39
CA ARG A 250 11.24 -3.20 -10.13
C ARG A 250 10.05 -2.26 -9.95
N TYR A 251 8.87 -2.82 -9.80
CA TYR A 251 7.63 -2.07 -9.64
C TYR A 251 7.00 -2.34 -8.28
N MET A 252 6.71 -1.27 -7.55
CA MET A 252 5.93 -1.32 -6.33
C MET A 252 4.43 -1.38 -6.66
N MET A 253 3.73 -2.32 -6.03
CA MET A 253 2.30 -2.56 -6.19
C MET A 253 1.54 -2.26 -4.89
N HIS A 254 0.30 -1.83 -5.05
CA HIS A 254 -0.64 -1.50 -3.98
C HIS A 254 -0.02 -0.49 -3.00
N VAL A 255 0.26 0.68 -3.54
CA VAL A 255 1.05 1.70 -2.87
C VAL A 255 0.13 2.62 -2.07
N THR A 256 0.53 2.91 -0.84
CA THR A 256 -0.16 3.84 0.06
C THR A 256 0.80 4.94 0.50
N ALA A 257 0.36 6.19 0.36
CA ALA A 257 1.10 7.36 0.81
C ALA A 257 1.11 7.44 2.34
N ILE A 258 2.27 7.75 2.90
CA ILE A 258 2.48 7.95 4.32
C ILE A 258 2.66 9.46 4.56
N PRO A 259 1.80 10.11 5.36
CA PRO A 259 1.88 11.56 5.56
C PRO A 259 3.18 12.04 6.21
N CYS A 260 3.74 11.28 7.15
CA CYS A 260 4.95 11.68 7.88
C CYS A 260 5.75 10.49 8.42
N ALA A 261 7.03 10.72 8.75
CA ALA A 261 7.96 9.70 9.21
C ALA A 261 7.58 9.11 10.58
N GLU A 262 6.93 9.90 11.44
CA GLU A 262 6.48 9.50 12.78
C GLU A 262 5.58 8.26 12.74
N TRP A 263 4.70 8.16 11.74
CA TRP A 263 3.83 6.99 11.60
C TRP A 263 4.61 5.70 11.35
N VAL A 264 5.74 5.78 10.64
CA VAL A 264 6.63 4.65 10.40
C VAL A 264 7.40 4.31 11.68
N LEU A 265 7.96 5.32 12.35
CA LEU A 265 8.71 5.17 13.60
C LEU A 265 7.84 4.56 14.72
N ASP A 266 6.58 4.96 14.82
CA ASP A 266 5.63 4.44 15.81
C ASP A 266 5.33 2.95 15.59
N MET A 267 5.26 2.51 14.32
CA MET A 267 4.78 1.17 13.94
C MET A 267 5.87 0.15 13.68
N ALA A 268 7.07 0.61 13.30
CA ALA A 268 8.23 -0.24 13.09
C ALA A 268 8.79 -0.76 14.44
N PRO A 269 9.53 -1.87 14.44
CA PRO A 269 10.29 -2.28 15.62
C PRO A 269 11.25 -1.17 16.07
N VAL A 270 11.50 -1.12 17.38
CA VAL A 270 12.41 -0.13 17.98
C VAL A 270 13.77 -0.16 17.28
N ASN A 271 14.29 1.02 16.94
CA ASN A 271 15.56 1.23 16.23
C ASN A 271 15.64 0.60 14.83
N TYR A 272 14.51 0.21 14.24
CA TYR A 272 14.51 -0.28 12.85
C TYR A 272 14.71 0.84 11.83
N PHE A 273 14.29 2.06 12.13
CA PHE A 273 14.53 3.24 11.29
C PHE A 273 15.06 4.39 12.12
N THR A 274 15.84 5.27 11.50
CA THR A 274 16.09 6.62 12.01
C THR A 274 15.20 7.62 11.29
N LYS A 275 14.96 8.79 11.91
CA LYS A 275 14.16 9.84 11.29
C LYS A 275 14.85 10.39 10.03
N GLU A 276 16.18 10.47 10.06
CA GLU A 276 17.00 10.93 8.94
C GLU A 276 16.88 10.00 7.72
N GLU A 277 16.83 8.68 7.92
CA GLU A 277 16.63 7.71 6.82
C GLU A 277 15.29 7.91 6.10
N LEU A 278 14.24 8.33 6.82
CA LEU A 278 12.89 8.50 6.30
C LEU A 278 12.64 9.88 5.67
N GLU A 279 13.41 10.90 6.09
CA GLU A 279 13.30 12.28 5.60
C GLU A 279 14.41 12.65 4.60
N ALA A 280 15.37 11.75 4.37
CA ALA A 280 16.51 11.99 3.49
C ALA A 280 16.06 12.20 2.04
N ASN A 281 16.19 13.43 1.55
CA ASN A 281 16.25 13.72 0.13
C ASN A 281 17.68 13.43 -0.34
N LEU A 282 17.89 12.33 -1.09
CA LEU A 282 19.20 11.97 -1.63
C LEU A 282 19.79 13.15 -2.43
N ARG A 283 20.71 13.91 -1.82
CA ARG A 283 21.41 15.02 -2.47
C ARG A 283 22.29 14.48 -3.60
N LYS A 284 22.34 15.21 -4.73
CA LYS A 284 23.32 15.03 -5.80
C LYS A 284 24.70 14.73 -5.20
N ARG A 285 25.29 13.59 -5.55
CA ARG A 285 26.75 13.42 -5.45
C ARG A 285 27.36 14.58 -6.25
N LYS A 286 27.84 15.62 -5.55
CA LYS A 286 28.75 16.59 -6.14
C LYS A 286 29.99 15.79 -6.52
N HIS A 287 30.20 15.56 -7.81
CA HIS A 287 31.54 15.24 -8.31
C HIS A 287 32.39 16.48 -8.01
N GLY A 288 33.34 16.31 -7.08
CA GLY A 288 34.51 17.17 -6.96
C GLY A 288 35.61 16.65 -7.87
#